data_AF-A0A7J2HXA6-F1
#
_entry.id   AF-A0A7J2HXA6-F1
#
_cell.length_a   1.000
_cell.length_b   1.000
_cell.length_c   1.000
_cell.angle_alpha   90.00
_cell.angle_beta   90.00
_cell.angle_gamma   90.00
#
_symmetry.space_group_name_H-M   'P 1'
#
loop_
_entity.id
_entity.type
_entity.pdbx_description
1 polymer ?
#
loop_
_entity_poly.entity_id
_entity_poly.type
_entity_poly.pdbx_seq_one_letter_code
_entity_poly.pdbx_strand_id
1 'polypeptide(L)' 'MHHLVTPEKVVIYDEKRWSLLKKLRNRAIMILELLLQVGIKGILYGSIARGDVREGSDVDVVVLRPTLPSLIE' A
#
# COMPACT_ATOMS: atom_id res chain seq x y z
N MET A 1 -7.66 0.56 -31.20
CA MET A 1 -7.28 1.37 -30.02
C MET A 1 -8.03 0.80 -28.84
N HIS A 2 -7.35 0.07 -27.95
CA HIS A 2 -7.98 -0.52 -26.76
C HIS A 2 -8.17 0.59 -25.72
N HIS A 3 -9.42 0.95 -25.44
CA HIS A 3 -9.76 1.79 -24.30
C HIS A 3 -9.53 0.98 -23.01
N LEU A 4 -8.31 1.01 -22.48
CA LEU A 4 -8.00 0.53 -21.13
C LEU A 4 -8.48 1.56 -20.10
N VAL A 5 -9.78 1.85 -20.09
CA VAL A 5 -10.38 2.59 -18.99
C VAL A 5 -10.82 1.53 -17.99
N THR A 6 -10.05 1.36 -16.91
CA THR A 6 -10.49 0.57 -15.77
C THR A 6 -11.78 1.22 -15.26
N PRO A 7 -12.90 0.48 -15.18
CA PRO A 7 -14.15 1.07 -14.71
C PRO A 7 -13.97 1.58 -13.28
N GLU A 8 -14.58 2.73 -13.00
CA GLU A 8 -14.62 3.28 -11.64
C GLU A 8 -15.26 2.26 -10.70
N LYS A 9 -14.59 2.00 -9.57
CA LYS A 9 -15.04 1.05 -8.56
C LYS A 9 -15.57 1.80 -7.36
N VAL A 10 -16.87 1.69 -7.11
CA VAL A 10 -17.48 2.22 -5.89
C VAL A 10 -17.12 1.31 -4.72
N VAL A 11 -16.61 1.92 -3.66
CA VAL A 11 -16.22 1.23 -2.44
C VAL A 11 -16.99 1.83 -1.27
N ILE A 12 -17.88 1.05 -0.69
CA ILE A 12 -18.61 1.43 0.52
C ILE A 12 -17.79 0.97 1.73
N TYR A 13 -17.61 1.88 2.69
CA TYR A 13 -16.91 1.63 3.93
C TYR A 13 -17.92 1.53 5.07
N ASP A 14 -18.14 0.32 5.54
CA ASP A 14 -18.70 0.11 6.86
C ASP A 14 -17.62 0.34 7.94
N GLU A 15 -18.02 0.34 9.20
CA GLU A 15 -17.11 0.52 10.33
C GLU A 15 -15.97 -0.51 10.34
N LYS A 16 -16.26 -1.75 9.92
CA LYS A 16 -15.24 -2.80 9.82
C LYS A 16 -14.19 -2.46 8.78
N ARG A 17 -14.60 -2.01 7.58
CA ARG A 17 -13.68 -1.64 6.51
C ARG A 17 -12.88 -0.37 6.84
N TRP A 18 -13.49 0.60 7.51
CA TRP A 18 -12.77 1.78 8.03
C TRP A 18 -11.68 1.36 9.03
N SER A 19 -12.03 0.51 9.99
CA SER A 19 -11.08 -0.02 10.97
C SER A 19 -9.96 -0.82 10.30
N LEU A 20 -10.30 -1.67 9.33
CA LEU A 20 -9.33 -2.43 8.55
C LEU A 20 -8.36 -1.53 7.77
N LEU A 21 -8.88 -0.53 7.05
CA LEU A 21 -8.05 0.42 6.31
C LEU A 21 -7.08 1.15 7.24
N LYS A 22 -7.57 1.62 8.40
CA LYS A 22 -6.73 2.28 9.41
C LYS A 22 -5.62 1.37 9.92
N LYS A 23 -5.96 0.12 10.27
CA LYS A 23 -4.99 -0.89 10.73
C LYS A 23 -3.90 -1.15 9.68
N LEU A 24 -4.30 -1.34 8.42
CA LEU A 24 -3.38 -1.60 7.32
C LEU A 24 -2.49 -0.38 7.01
N ARG A 25 -3.03 0.84 7.04
CA ARG A 25 -2.24 2.07 6.87
C ARG A 25 -1.24 2.29 8.00
N ASN A 26 -1.62 2.01 9.25
CA ASN A 26 -0.68 2.09 10.37
C ASN A 26 0.48 1.10 10.19
N ARG A 27 0.20 -0.13 9.74
CA ARG A 27 1.26 -1.10 9.44
C ARG A 27 2.15 -0.64 8.28
N ALA A 28 1.57 -0.05 7.24
CA ALA A 28 2.33 0.51 6.13
C ALA A 28 3.25 1.66 6.58
N ILE A 29 2.77 2.56 7.46
CA ILE A 29 3.58 3.65 8.02
C ILE A 29 4.79 3.07 8.77
N MET A 30 4.58 2.09 9.65
CA MET A 30 5.68 1.44 10.38
C MET A 30 6.75 0.87 9.43
N ILE A 31 6.34 0.20 8.36
CA ILE A 31 7.28 -0.36 7.36
C ILE A 31 8.04 0.77 6.65
N LEU A 32 7.34 1.81 6.21
CA LEU A 32 7.95 2.95 5.52
C LEU A 32 8.93 3.72 6.42
N GLU A 33 8.63 3.86 7.71
CA GLU A 33 9.52 4.46 8.71
C GLU A 33 10.79 3.62 8.91
N LEU A 34 10.68 2.30 9.02
CA LEU A 34 11.82 1.38 9.12
C LEU A 34 12.73 1.46 7.88
N LEU A 35 12.14 1.47 6.69
CA LEU A 35 12.90 1.66 5.44
C LEU A 35 13.62 3.01 5.44
N LEU A 36 12.94 4.07 5.89
CA LEU A 36 13.52 5.41 5.94
C LEU A 36 14.70 5.50 6.91
N GLN A 37 14.66 4.77 8.04
CA GLN A 37 15.75 4.71 9.01
C GLN A 37 17.06 4.14 8.41
N VAL A 38 16.97 3.24 7.43
CA VAL A 38 18.13 2.71 6.69
C VAL A 38 18.40 3.47 5.37
N GLY A 39 17.78 4.65 5.20
CA GLY A 39 17.99 5.52 4.04
C GLY A 39 17.22 5.11 2.77
N ILE A 40 16.31 4.15 2.87
CA ILE A 40 15.51 3.65 1.74
C ILE A 40 14.17 4.40 1.72
N LYS A 41 13.90 5.10 0.62
CA LYS A 41 12.61 5.78 0.41
C LYS A 41 11.64 4.85 -0.30
N GLY A 42 10.56 4.50 0.41
CA GLY A 42 9.43 3.77 -0.14
C GLY A 42 8.19 4.66 -0.29
N ILE A 43 7.26 4.26 -1.15
CA ILE A 43 5.90 4.77 -1.19
C ILE A 43 4.92 3.61 -1.08
N LEU A 44 3.78 3.85 -0.43
CA LEU A 44 2.69 2.89 -0.39
C LEU A 44 2.01 2.82 -1.76
N TYR A 45 1.74 1.61 -2.23
CA TYR A 45 1.00 1.36 -3.47
C TYR A 45 -0.20 0.43 -3.22
N GLY A 46 -0.90 0.08 -4.29
CA GLY A 46 -1.92 -0.96 -4.25
C GLY A 46 -3.17 -0.59 -3.48
N SER A 47 -3.83 -1.62 -2.92
CA SER A 47 -5.18 -1.49 -2.35
C SER A 47 -5.24 -0.59 -1.12
N ILE A 48 -4.18 -0.53 -0.32
CA ILE A 48 -4.13 0.31 0.88
C ILE A 48 -3.96 1.79 0.52
N ALA A 49 -3.16 2.10 -0.51
CA ALA A 49 -3.02 3.46 -1.02
C ALA A 49 -4.36 3.99 -1.53
N ARG A 50 -5.03 3.22 -2.41
CA ARG A 50 -6.35 3.58 -2.97
C ARG A 50 -7.48 3.54 -1.93
N GLY A 51 -7.34 2.71 -0.91
CA GLY A 51 -8.31 2.49 0.15
C GLY A 51 -9.26 1.31 -0.08
N ASP A 52 -9.24 0.65 -1.24
CA ASP A 52 -10.15 -0.44 -1.58
C ASP A 52 -9.78 -1.81 -0.95
N VAL A 53 -9.47 -1.80 0.35
CA VAL A 53 -8.93 -2.93 1.11
C VAL A 53 -9.94 -4.07 1.32
N ARG A 54 -9.41 -5.28 1.49
CA ARG A 54 -10.09 -6.50 1.91
C ARG A 54 -9.26 -7.18 3.01
N GLU A 55 -9.81 -8.17 3.71
CA GLU A 55 -9.11 -8.82 4.83
C GLU A 55 -7.76 -9.41 4.42
N GLY A 56 -7.65 -9.98 3.22
CA GLY A 56 -6.41 -10.46 2.62
C GLY A 56 -5.68 -9.43 1.75
N SER A 57 -5.74 -8.14 2.09
CA SER A 57 -4.96 -7.10 1.42
C SER A 57 -3.51 -7.10 1.92
N ASP A 58 -2.56 -7.13 0.99
CA ASP A 58 -1.13 -7.00 1.27
C ASP A 58 -0.70 -5.52 1.39
N VAL A 59 0.45 -5.31 2.03
CA VAL A 59 1.13 -4.01 2.09
C VAL A 59 2.13 -3.91 0.96
N ASP A 60 1.73 -3.28 -0.14
CA ASP A 60 2.59 -3.05 -1.29
C ASP A 60 3.44 -1.78 -1.10
N VAL A 61 4.77 -1.92 -1.08
CA VAL A 61 5.70 -0.79 -1.02
C VAL A 61 6.54 -0.75 -2.29
N VAL A 62 6.58 0.42 -2.93
CA VAL A 62 7.46 0.67 -4.07
C VAL A 62 8.68 1.44 -3.58
N VAL A 63 9.87 0.87 -3.79
CA VAL A 63 11.14 1.54 -3.51
C VAL A 63 11.52 2.43 -4.69
N LEU A 64 11.72 3.72 -4.43
CA LEU A 64 11.88 4.72 -5.48
C LEU A 64 13.28 4.77 -6.10
N ARG A 65 14.27 4.15 -5.46
CA ARG A 65 15.64 4.05 -5.98
C ARG A 65 16.06 2.59 -6.04
N PRO A 66 16.81 2.16 -7.07
CA PRO A 66 17.36 0.81 -7.09
C PRO A 66 18.16 0.54 -5.81
N THR A 67 17.77 -0.49 -5.09
CA THR A 67 18.45 -1.01 -3.90
C THR A 67 18.74 -2.48 -4.12
N LEU A 68 19.79 -3.01 -3.49
CA LEU A 68 20.05 -4.45 -3.53
C LEU A 68 18.87 -5.20 -2.88
N PRO A 69 18.29 -6.23 -3.52
CA PRO A 69 17.17 -6.98 -2.95
C PRO A 69 17.47 -7.54 -1.56
N SER A 70 18.72 -7.94 -1.31
CA SER A 70 19.21 -8.47 -0.02
C SER A 70 19.21 -7.47 1.14
N LEU A 71 18.88 -6.19 0.90
CA LEU A 71 18.69 -5.20 1.95
C LEU A 71 17.23 -5.10 2.41
N ILE A 72 16.32 -5.78 1.73
CA ILE A 72 14.86 -5.70 1.95
C ILE A 72 14.27 -7.09 2.24
N GLU A 73 14.73 -8.14 1.53
CA GLU A 73 14.37 -9.55 1.74
C GLU A 73 15.33 -10.25 2.71
#